data_AF-A0A285G7C4-F1
#
_entry.id   AF-A0A285G7C4-F1
#
_cell.length_a   1.000
_cell.length_b   1.000
_cell.length_c   1.000
_cell.angle_alpha   90.00
_cell.angle_beta   90.00
_cell.angle_gamma   90.00
#
_symmetry.space_group_name_H-M   'P 1'
#
loop_
_entity.id
_entity.type
_entity.pdbx_description
1 polymer ?
#
loop_
_entity_poly.entity_id
_entity_poly.type
_entity_poly.pdbx_seq_one_letter_code
_entity_poly.pdbx_strand_id
1 'polypeptide(L)'
;MARPTKEGLTYFPLDTHLEDKAKLIEAKYNLEGFAILIKLYQKIYFNGYYIEWKEENALLFSNEVNADINQVNDIINDCLCWKIFDKCLYDKYSILTSHGVQKRYTEATKRRTEVKIYKEYNLLNDDEIRSNIVYVYRNRVNVDINSKKEHDNEQSKVKESKVKESKEEESKTSAPIKKIFDLYNQICTSLPSARKLSDSRRRHIKARWEEEKDISVFEKVFKKAEASSFMAGKNNRGWVANLDWIVKNNTNFNKVLEGKYDDKEGDGSGEYTSYNRPNKSNQEEALKQKYTGY
;
A
#
# COMPACT_ATOMS: atom_id res chain seq x y z
N MET A 1 23.49 -0.24 -33.04
CA MET A 1 23.01 -0.86 -31.78
C MET A 1 21.68 -0.25 -31.40
N ALA A 2 20.71 -1.02 -30.90
CA ALA A 2 19.45 -0.46 -30.40
C ALA A 2 19.75 0.40 -29.16
N ARG A 3 19.27 1.64 -29.14
CA ARG A 3 19.45 2.55 -27.99
C ARG A 3 18.68 1.95 -26.79
N PRO A 4 19.28 1.85 -25.60
CA PRO A 4 18.56 1.47 -24.40
C PRO A 4 17.32 2.36 -24.23
N THR A 5 16.17 1.75 -23.98
CA THR A 5 14.93 2.48 -23.68
C THR A 5 15.11 3.25 -22.38
N LYS A 6 14.98 4.58 -22.42
CA LYS A 6 15.07 5.42 -21.23
C LYS A 6 13.89 5.11 -20.30
N GLU A 7 14.17 4.79 -19.04
CA GLU A 7 13.13 4.54 -18.04
C GLU A 7 12.40 5.83 -17.66
N GLY A 8 13.10 6.90 -17.26
CA GLY A 8 12.46 8.16 -16.91
C GLY A 8 12.20 9.12 -18.06
N LEU A 9 11.80 10.34 -17.70
CA LEU A 9 11.44 11.43 -18.59
C LEU A 9 12.56 12.49 -18.64
N THR A 10 12.76 13.10 -19.81
CA THR A 10 13.66 14.25 -19.96
C THR A 10 12.98 15.59 -19.70
N TYR A 11 11.65 15.59 -19.62
CA TYR A 11 10.80 16.71 -19.23
C TYR A 11 9.60 16.13 -18.48
N PHE A 12 9.02 16.87 -17.55
CA PHE A 12 7.80 16.42 -16.86
C PHE A 12 6.73 17.52 -16.86
N PRO A 13 5.44 17.15 -16.94
CA PRO A 13 4.36 18.12 -16.83
C PRO A 13 4.25 18.59 -15.37
N LEU A 14 4.28 19.90 -15.17
CA LEU A 14 3.99 20.56 -13.91
C LEU A 14 2.76 21.45 -14.10
N ASP A 15 1.76 21.25 -13.26
CA ASP A 15 0.53 22.04 -13.32
C ASP A 15 0.83 23.49 -12.91
N THR A 16 0.29 24.45 -13.66
CA THR A 16 0.45 25.89 -13.36
C THR A 16 -0.23 26.27 -12.05
N HIS A 17 -1.27 25.54 -11.67
CA HIS A 17 -1.92 25.63 -10.38
C HIS A 17 -1.70 24.35 -9.60
N LEU A 18 -0.83 24.41 -8.60
CA LEU A 18 -0.53 23.26 -7.76
C LEU A 18 -1.64 23.01 -6.74
N GLU A 19 -1.77 21.75 -6.34
CA GLU A 19 -2.65 21.34 -5.26
C GLU A 19 -2.32 22.06 -3.96
N ASP A 20 -3.33 22.30 -3.12
CA ASP A 20 -3.16 23.03 -1.86
C ASP A 20 -2.10 22.41 -0.94
N LYS A 21 -1.89 21.09 -1.02
CA LYS A 21 -0.83 20.40 -0.26
C LYS A 21 0.57 20.90 -0.61
N ALA A 22 0.84 21.19 -1.88
CA ALA A 22 2.11 21.75 -2.31
C ALA A 22 2.26 23.19 -1.80
N LYS A 23 1.17 23.97 -1.80
CA LYS A 23 1.14 25.31 -1.21
C LYS A 23 1.36 25.29 0.30
N LEU A 24 0.96 24.23 1.00
CA LEU A 24 1.27 24.07 2.44
C LEU A 24 2.78 23.93 2.68
N ILE A 25 3.51 23.23 1.79
CA ILE A 25 4.97 23.11 1.88
C ILE A 25 5.60 24.47 1.66
N GLU A 26 5.19 25.19 0.63
CA GLU A 26 5.64 26.55 0.36
C GLU A 26 5.32 27.50 1.52
N ALA A 27 4.14 27.40 2.13
CA ALA A 27 3.77 28.24 3.27
C ALA A 27 4.63 27.96 4.53
N LYS A 28 5.06 26.71 4.74
CA LYS A 28 5.86 26.34 5.91
C LYS A 28 7.36 26.58 5.73
N TYR A 29 7.88 26.36 4.52
CA TYR A 29 9.31 26.37 4.21
C TYR A 29 9.71 27.43 3.17
N ASN A 30 8.80 28.37 2.86
CA ASN A 30 8.96 29.39 1.83
C ASN A 30 9.29 28.80 0.44
N LEU A 31 9.89 29.62 -0.42
CA LEU A 31 10.33 29.24 -1.76
C LEU A 31 11.35 28.10 -1.77
N GLU A 32 12.11 27.92 -0.67
CA GLU A 32 13.07 26.83 -0.55
C GLU A 32 12.37 25.47 -0.50
N GLY A 33 11.34 25.31 0.34
CA GLY A 33 10.55 24.08 0.37
C GLY A 33 9.84 23.79 -0.94
N PHE A 34 9.34 24.84 -1.60
CA PHE A 34 8.80 24.73 -2.94
C PHE A 34 9.84 24.19 -3.94
N ALA A 35 11.03 24.79 -3.98
CA ALA A 35 12.12 24.36 -4.86
C ALA A 35 12.55 22.92 -4.59
N ILE A 36 12.67 22.52 -3.33
CA ILE A 36 12.99 21.15 -2.91
C ILE A 36 11.91 20.17 -3.38
N LEU A 37 10.62 20.50 -3.22
CA LEU A 37 9.52 19.66 -3.71
C LEU A 37 9.57 19.49 -5.24
N ILE A 38 9.82 20.57 -5.98
CA ILE A 38 9.97 20.50 -7.44
C ILE A 38 11.19 19.67 -7.84
N LYS A 39 12.32 19.80 -7.13
CA LYS A 39 13.52 18.99 -7.34
C LYS A 39 13.29 17.51 -7.06
N LEU A 40 12.49 17.18 -6.04
CA LEU A 40 12.06 15.80 -5.78
C LEU A 40 11.23 15.26 -6.95
N TYR A 41 10.27 16.03 -7.47
CA TYR A 41 9.52 15.61 -8.66
C TYR A 41 10.42 15.42 -9.89
N GLN A 42 11.36 16.34 -10.13
CA GLN A 42 12.36 16.19 -11.19
C GLN A 42 13.10 14.86 -11.08
N LYS A 43 13.59 14.52 -9.88
CA LYS A 43 14.30 13.27 -9.61
C LYS A 43 13.41 12.05 -9.81
N ILE A 44 12.17 12.11 -9.33
CA ILE A 44 11.18 11.03 -9.53
C ILE A 44 10.94 10.77 -11.02
N TYR A 45 10.62 11.80 -11.79
CA TYR A 45 10.30 11.64 -13.20
C TYR A 45 11.53 11.28 -14.03
N PHE A 46 12.72 11.76 -13.66
CA PHE A 46 13.98 11.37 -14.31
C PHE A 46 14.29 9.88 -14.12
N ASN A 47 13.82 9.27 -13.04
CA ASN A 47 13.94 7.84 -12.75
C ASN A 47 12.71 7.01 -13.14
N GLY A 48 11.62 7.64 -13.59
CA GLY A 48 10.38 6.97 -13.96
C GLY A 48 9.18 7.52 -13.21
N TYR A 49 8.64 6.74 -12.28
CA TYR A 49 7.44 7.10 -11.49
C TYR A 49 7.64 6.99 -9.98
N TYR A 50 8.84 6.63 -9.54
CA TYR A 50 9.24 6.59 -8.15
C TYR A 50 10.76 6.75 -8.06
N ILE A 51 11.26 7.07 -6.87
CA ILE A 51 12.66 6.92 -6.50
C ILE A 51 12.77 6.14 -5.19
N GLU A 52 13.85 5.38 -5.04
CA GLU A 52 14.24 4.86 -3.73
C GLU A 52 14.75 6.02 -2.87
N TRP A 53 14.38 6.01 -1.59
CA TRP A 53 14.69 7.06 -0.65
C TRP A 53 15.22 6.46 0.65
N LYS A 54 16.54 6.38 0.71
CA LYS A 54 17.33 5.96 1.88
C LYS A 54 18.21 7.11 2.33
N GLU A 55 18.90 6.94 3.45
CA GLU A 55 19.81 7.93 4.03
C GLU A 55 20.86 8.42 3.02
N GLU A 56 21.49 7.52 2.26
CA GLU A 56 22.46 7.86 1.23
C GLU A 56 21.86 8.77 0.13
N ASN A 57 20.62 8.49 -0.30
CA ASN A 57 19.94 9.28 -1.31
C ASN A 57 19.55 10.66 -0.78
N ALA A 58 19.15 10.75 0.49
CA ALA A 58 18.86 12.01 1.15
C ALA A 58 20.11 12.89 1.25
N LEU A 59 21.25 12.31 1.63
CA LEU A 59 22.53 13.02 1.69
C LEU A 59 22.95 13.54 0.30
N LEU A 60 22.96 12.68 -0.72
CA LEU A 60 23.30 13.08 -2.09
C LEU A 60 22.37 14.17 -2.63
N PHE A 61 21.07 14.05 -2.34
CA PHE A 61 20.09 15.04 -2.76
C PHE A 61 20.25 16.37 -2.03
N SER A 62 20.51 16.36 -0.72
CA SER A 62 20.74 17.58 0.07
C SER A 62 21.93 18.39 -0.49
N ASN A 63 23.00 17.71 -0.90
CA ASN A 63 24.14 18.33 -1.58
C ASN A 63 23.78 18.83 -2.99
N GLU A 64 22.98 18.07 -3.75
CA GLU A 64 22.53 18.46 -5.09
C GLU A 64 21.68 19.75 -5.09
N VAL A 65 20.82 19.93 -4.09
CA VAL A 65 19.96 21.11 -3.95
C VAL A 65 20.57 22.22 -3.08
N ASN A 66 21.74 21.97 -2.49
CA ASN A 66 22.42 22.86 -1.56
C ASN A 66 21.52 23.27 -0.38
N ALA A 67 20.91 22.30 0.29
CA ALA A 67 20.06 22.50 1.47
C ALA A 67 20.50 21.58 2.63
N ASP A 68 20.16 21.97 3.85
CA ASP A 68 20.46 21.16 5.04
C ASP A 68 19.70 19.82 5.00
N ILE A 69 20.38 18.74 5.37
CA ILE A 69 19.79 17.39 5.33
C ILE A 69 18.60 17.24 6.28
N ASN A 70 18.61 17.91 7.43
CA ASN A 70 17.50 17.85 8.37
C ASN A 70 16.28 18.57 7.80
N GLN A 71 16.48 19.74 7.17
CA GLN A 71 15.41 20.45 6.48
C GLN A 71 14.82 19.64 5.33
N VAL A 72 15.65 18.96 4.53
CA VAL A 72 15.18 18.04 3.47
C VAL A 72 14.33 16.92 4.08
N ASN A 73 14.80 16.29 5.16
CA ASN A 73 14.07 15.22 5.83
C ASN A 73 12.74 15.72 6.43
N ASP A 74 12.71 16.91 7.03
CA ASP A 74 11.50 17.53 7.55
C ASP A 74 10.47 17.79 6.45
N ILE A 75 10.90 18.34 5.31
CA ILE A 75 10.04 18.55 4.14
C ILE A 75 9.46 17.23 3.63
N ILE A 76 10.27 16.17 3.57
CA ILE A 76 9.81 14.85 3.12
C ILE A 76 8.81 14.26 4.11
N ASN A 77 9.07 14.36 5.41
CA ASN A 77 8.15 13.94 6.46
C ASN A 77 6.80 14.66 6.33
N ASP A 78 6.81 15.96 6.05
CA ASP A 78 5.59 16.72 5.80
C ASP A 78 4.90 16.33 4.50
N CYS A 79 5.65 16.07 3.43
CA CYS A 79 5.11 15.56 2.17
C CYS A 79 4.39 14.21 2.37
N LEU A 80 4.91 13.35 3.24
CA LEU A 80 4.26 12.09 3.63
C LEU A 80 3.03 12.36 4.50
N CYS A 81 3.11 13.28 5.46
CA CYS A 81 2.00 13.64 6.35
C CYS A 81 0.81 14.26 5.60
N TRP A 82 1.09 15.15 4.63
CA TRP A 82 0.07 15.83 3.83
C TRP A 82 -0.34 15.05 2.58
N LYS A 83 0.13 13.81 2.43
CA LYS A 83 -0.24 12.91 1.32
C LYS A 83 0.10 13.52 -0.05
N ILE A 84 1.25 14.18 -0.14
CA ILE A 84 1.93 14.50 -1.39
C ILE A 84 2.61 13.23 -1.92
N PHE A 85 3.24 12.50 -1.02
CA PHE A 85 3.77 11.15 -1.26
C PHE A 85 2.99 10.10 -0.48
N ASP A 86 2.96 8.88 -1.00
CA ASP A 86 2.30 7.74 -0.37
C ASP A 86 3.14 7.21 0.79
N LYS A 87 2.64 7.43 2.01
CA LYS A 87 3.30 6.99 3.24
C LYS A 87 3.43 5.47 3.34
N CYS A 88 2.44 4.71 2.87
CA CYS A 88 2.49 3.25 2.97
C CYS A 88 3.59 2.65 2.10
N LEU A 89 3.80 3.18 0.89
CA LEU A 89 4.89 2.77 0.03
C LEU A 89 6.25 3.24 0.53
N TYR A 90 6.31 4.44 1.12
CA TYR A 90 7.53 4.91 1.79
C TYR A 90 7.92 3.99 2.96
N ASP A 91 7.01 3.72 3.88
CA ASP A 91 7.29 2.89 5.06
C ASP A 91 7.66 1.45 4.68
N LYS A 92 7.03 0.90 3.63
CA LYS A 92 7.21 -0.50 3.24
C LYS A 92 8.41 -0.76 2.32
N TYR A 93 8.70 0.19 1.44
CA TYR A 93 9.68 0.00 0.37
C TYR A 93 10.79 1.06 0.35
N SER A 94 10.71 2.06 1.21
CA SER A 94 11.60 3.22 1.23
C SER A 94 11.61 3.90 -0.14
N ILE A 95 10.43 4.21 -0.68
CA ILE A 95 10.29 4.91 -1.97
C ILE A 95 9.43 6.16 -1.86
N LEU A 96 9.73 7.16 -2.68
CA LEU A 96 8.86 8.33 -2.88
C LEU A 96 8.11 8.19 -4.21
N THR A 97 6.78 8.13 -4.11
CA THR A 97 5.84 8.12 -5.22
C THR A 97 4.47 8.56 -4.72
N SER A 98 3.52 8.79 -5.63
CA SER A 98 2.11 9.02 -5.30
C SER A 98 1.22 8.67 -6.46
N HIS A 99 -0.09 8.58 -6.20
CA HIS A 99 -1.10 8.38 -7.25
C HIS A 99 -0.97 9.42 -8.36
N GLY A 100 -0.88 10.71 -8.00
CA GLY A 100 -0.74 11.81 -8.96
C GLY A 100 0.56 11.74 -9.77
N VAL A 101 1.67 11.31 -9.16
CA VAL A 101 2.93 11.08 -9.88
C VAL A 101 2.77 9.96 -10.91
N GLN A 102 2.21 8.83 -10.52
CA GLN A 102 2.04 7.68 -11.41
C GLN A 102 1.08 7.97 -12.56
N LYS A 103 0.00 8.71 -12.28
CA LYS A 103 -0.97 9.13 -13.29
C LYS A 103 -0.34 10.05 -14.34
N ARG A 104 0.42 11.05 -13.91
CA ARG A 104 1.14 11.96 -14.83
C ARG A 104 2.24 11.24 -15.60
N TYR A 105 3.00 10.35 -14.96
CA TYR A 105 4.02 9.56 -15.63
C TYR A 105 3.44 8.65 -16.72
N THR A 106 2.37 7.92 -16.41
CA THR A 106 1.71 7.05 -17.40
C THR A 106 1.11 7.85 -18.54
N GLU A 107 0.63 9.07 -18.31
CA GLU A 107 0.13 9.96 -19.37
C GLU A 107 1.27 10.42 -20.27
N ALA A 108 2.38 10.87 -19.68
CA ALA A 108 3.57 11.30 -20.41
C ALA A 108 4.21 10.17 -21.23
N THR A 109 4.03 8.92 -20.81
CA THR A 109 4.59 7.72 -21.46
C THR A 109 3.61 6.95 -22.34
N LYS A 110 2.40 7.48 -22.60
CA LYS A 110 1.36 6.79 -23.38
C LYS A 110 1.78 6.36 -24.80
N ARG A 111 2.77 7.05 -25.40
CA ARG A 111 3.30 6.74 -26.74
C ARG A 111 4.45 5.72 -26.72
N ARG A 112 4.93 5.32 -25.54
CA ARG A 112 5.95 4.28 -25.43
C ARG A 112 5.33 2.91 -25.69
N THR A 113 6.08 2.04 -26.36
CA THR A 113 5.66 0.65 -26.66
C THR A 113 5.36 -0.13 -25.39
N GLU A 114 6.18 0.04 -24.36
CA GLU A 114 6.04 -0.64 -23.08
C GLU A 114 6.51 0.26 -21.94
N VAL A 115 5.77 0.26 -20.83
CA VAL A 115 6.11 0.94 -19.59
C VAL A 115 6.04 -0.06 -18.46
N LYS A 116 7.18 -0.33 -17.82
CA LYS A 116 7.25 -1.27 -16.70
C LYS A 116 6.85 -0.58 -15.41
N ILE A 117 5.91 -1.18 -14.68
CA ILE A 117 5.48 -0.73 -13.35
C ILE A 117 5.51 -1.92 -12.39
N TYR A 118 6.21 -1.77 -11.27
CA TYR A 118 6.14 -2.72 -10.16
C TYR A 118 4.73 -2.77 -9.60
N LYS A 119 4.13 -3.96 -9.60
CA LYS A 119 2.77 -4.18 -9.13
C LYS A 119 2.60 -3.78 -7.67
N GLU A 120 3.65 -3.98 -6.88
CA GLU A 120 3.73 -3.62 -5.47
C GLU A 120 3.68 -2.10 -5.23
N TYR A 121 4.11 -1.31 -6.21
CA TYR A 121 4.18 0.15 -6.13
C TYR A 121 2.99 0.82 -6.82
N ASN A 122 2.18 0.07 -7.56
CA ASN A 122 1.07 0.62 -8.34
C ASN A 122 -0.02 1.18 -7.42
N LEU A 123 -0.30 2.47 -7.59
CA LEU A 123 -1.39 3.18 -6.93
C LEU A 123 -2.55 3.49 -7.88
N LEU A 124 -2.39 3.25 -9.18
CA LEU A 124 -3.43 3.53 -10.19
C LEU A 124 -4.62 2.59 -10.05
N ASN A 125 -5.81 3.14 -10.28
CA ASN A 125 -7.04 2.37 -10.36
C ASN A 125 -7.14 1.63 -11.70
N ASP A 126 -8.02 0.61 -11.78
CA ASP A 126 -8.18 -0.23 -12.96
C ASP A 126 -8.54 0.57 -14.23
N ASP A 127 -9.28 1.67 -14.09
CA ASP A 127 -9.67 2.58 -15.18
C ASP A 127 -8.54 3.50 -15.65
N GLU A 128 -7.47 3.65 -14.86
CA GLU A 128 -6.31 4.50 -15.17
C GLU A 128 -5.16 3.69 -15.79
N ILE A 129 -5.27 2.35 -15.83
CA ILE A 129 -4.27 1.46 -16.41
C ILE A 129 -4.34 1.54 -17.93
N ARG A 130 -3.23 1.94 -18.55
CA ARG A 130 -3.07 1.92 -20.01
C ARG A 130 -2.64 0.55 -20.51
N SER A 131 -3.01 0.25 -21.76
CA SER A 131 -2.67 -1.02 -22.42
C SER A 131 -1.17 -1.24 -22.62
N ASN A 132 -0.35 -0.19 -22.58
CA ASN A 132 1.11 -0.27 -22.71
C ASN A 132 1.83 -0.48 -21.35
N ILE A 133 1.09 -0.57 -20.24
CA ILE A 133 1.66 -0.85 -18.92
C ILE A 133 1.90 -2.35 -18.78
N VAL A 134 3.13 -2.72 -18.46
CA VAL A 134 3.52 -4.09 -18.14
C VAL A 134 3.86 -4.16 -16.66
N TYR A 135 3.13 -4.99 -15.93
CA TYR A 135 3.40 -5.22 -14.52
C TYR A 135 4.61 -6.13 -14.33
N VAL A 136 5.60 -5.61 -13.62
CA VAL A 136 6.73 -6.38 -13.10
C VAL A 136 6.55 -6.62 -11.61
N TYR A 137 7.17 -7.67 -11.09
CA TYR A 137 7.17 -7.99 -9.67
C TYR A 137 8.57 -7.75 -9.12
N ARG A 138 8.65 -7.24 -7.89
CA ARG A 138 9.94 -7.10 -7.23
C ARG A 138 10.44 -8.50 -6.88
N ASN A 139 11.46 -9.00 -7.58
CA ASN A 139 12.17 -10.21 -7.14
C ASN A 139 12.73 -9.94 -5.73
N ARG A 140 12.41 -10.79 -4.75
CA ARG A 140 13.16 -10.82 -3.50
C ARG A 140 14.56 -11.30 -3.87
N VAL A 141 15.51 -10.37 -4.00
CA VAL A 141 16.92 -10.75 -4.02
C VAL A 141 17.20 -11.36 -2.66
N ASN A 142 17.24 -12.68 -2.59
CA ASN A 142 17.85 -13.39 -1.49
C ASN A 142 19.35 -13.11 -1.63
N VAL A 143 19.85 -12.15 -0.86
CA VAL A 143 21.29 -11.86 -0.79
C VAL A 143 21.91 -12.94 0.10
N ASP A 144 21.97 -14.16 -0.42
CA ASP A 144 22.97 -15.15 -0.08
C ASP A 144 22.92 -16.25 -1.14
N ILE A 145 23.93 -16.24 -1.99
CA ILE A 145 24.75 -17.37 -2.45
C ILE A 145 25.72 -16.73 -3.44
N ASN A 146 26.88 -16.37 -2.91
CA ASN A 146 28.06 -16.16 -3.73
C ASN A 146 28.60 -17.56 -4.07
N SER A 147 28.46 -18.00 -5.30
CA SER A 147 29.41 -18.92 -5.91
C SER A 147 29.37 -18.76 -7.41
N LYS A 148 30.42 -18.11 -7.90
CA LYS A 148 30.87 -18.08 -9.29
C LYS A 148 30.75 -19.47 -9.92
N LYS A 149 30.28 -19.51 -11.17
CA LYS A 149 31.02 -20.13 -12.27
C LYS A 149 30.51 -19.57 -13.60
N GLU A 150 31.47 -19.05 -14.36
CA GLU A 150 31.34 -18.60 -15.73
C GLU A 150 31.16 -19.77 -16.69
N HIS A 151 30.51 -19.47 -17.81
CA HIS A 151 30.92 -19.68 -19.21
C HIS A 151 29.90 -20.37 -20.12
N ASP A 152 29.76 -19.71 -21.27
CA ASP A 152 29.30 -20.13 -22.59
C ASP A 152 27.81 -20.17 -22.95
N ASN A 153 27.41 -19.06 -23.59
CA ASN A 153 26.99 -18.96 -24.99
C ASN A 153 26.06 -20.07 -25.54
N GLU A 154 24.86 -19.69 -25.99
CA GLU A 154 24.61 -19.50 -27.43
C GLU A 154 23.21 -18.95 -27.73
N GLN A 155 23.23 -17.99 -28.65
CA GLN A 155 22.11 -17.27 -29.22
C GLN A 155 21.46 -18.11 -30.33
N SER A 156 20.15 -18.30 -30.29
CA SER A 156 19.39 -18.58 -31.53
C SER A 156 18.06 -17.82 -31.56
N LYS A 157 17.95 -16.97 -32.58
CA LYS A 157 16.71 -16.36 -33.07
C LYS A 157 15.94 -17.41 -33.85
N VAL A 158 14.64 -17.61 -33.63
CA VAL A 158 13.64 -17.85 -34.70
C VAL A 158 12.29 -17.28 -34.27
N LYS A 159 11.54 -16.81 -35.26
CA LYS A 159 10.32 -15.99 -35.28
C LYS A 159 9.02 -16.74 -34.95
N GLU A 160 8.05 -15.95 -34.47
CA GLU A 160 6.58 -16.00 -34.64
C GLU A 160 5.84 -17.35 -34.78
N SER A 161 4.79 -17.55 -33.97
CA SER A 161 3.39 -17.51 -34.46
C SER A 161 2.32 -17.68 -33.36
N LYS A 162 1.16 -17.11 -33.70
CA LYS A 162 -0.17 -16.99 -33.07
C LYS A 162 -0.75 -18.17 -32.25
N VAL A 163 -1.40 -17.77 -31.13
CA VAL A 163 -2.77 -18.11 -30.64
C VAL A 163 -3.10 -19.59 -30.36
N LYS A 164 -3.39 -19.91 -29.09
CA LYS A 164 -4.72 -20.34 -28.58
C LYS A 164 -4.68 -20.66 -27.08
N GLU A 165 -5.79 -20.31 -26.42
CA GLU A 165 -6.18 -20.71 -25.06
C GLU A 165 -6.03 -22.21 -24.83
N SER A 166 -5.60 -22.61 -23.63
CA SER A 166 -6.47 -23.30 -22.67
C SER A 166 -5.69 -23.86 -21.47
N LYS A 167 -6.38 -23.86 -20.33
CA LYS A 167 -6.28 -24.74 -19.16
C LYS A 167 -5.11 -24.59 -18.17
N GLU A 168 -5.54 -24.27 -16.95
CA GLU A 168 -5.16 -24.90 -15.67
C GLU A 168 -3.71 -25.38 -15.54
N GLU A 169 -2.91 -24.61 -14.83
CA GLU A 169 -1.77 -25.16 -14.09
C GLU A 169 -1.93 -24.85 -12.60
N GLU A 170 -2.56 -25.79 -11.90
CA GLU A 170 -2.19 -26.13 -10.54
C GLU A 170 -0.80 -26.81 -10.58
N SER A 171 0.19 -26.20 -9.93
CA SER A 171 0.97 -26.81 -8.85
C SER A 171 2.37 -26.20 -8.74
N LYS A 172 2.63 -25.64 -7.55
CA LYS A 172 3.83 -25.84 -6.72
C LYS A 172 3.53 -25.19 -5.37
N THR A 173 3.41 -26.05 -4.36
CA THR A 173 2.90 -25.85 -2.97
C THR A 173 1.43 -25.40 -2.87
N SER A 174 0.50 -26.35 -2.99
CA SER A 174 -0.94 -26.11 -2.78
C SER A 174 -1.23 -25.90 -1.29
N ALA A 175 -1.03 -24.67 -0.80
CA ALA A 175 -1.61 -24.24 0.47
C ALA A 175 -3.10 -24.59 0.47
N PRO A 176 -3.70 -25.01 1.61
CA PRO A 176 -5.08 -25.48 1.70
C PRO A 176 -6.10 -24.33 1.60
N ILE A 177 -5.89 -23.39 0.68
CA ILE A 177 -6.66 -22.17 0.48
C ILE A 177 -8.13 -22.50 0.24
N LYS A 178 -8.40 -23.47 -0.64
CA LYS A 178 -9.77 -23.93 -0.92
C LYS A 178 -10.41 -24.52 0.33
N LYS A 179 -9.67 -25.35 1.08
CA LYS A 179 -10.13 -25.95 2.33
C LYS A 179 -10.44 -24.89 3.40
N ILE A 180 -9.62 -23.84 3.54
CA ILE A 180 -9.87 -22.73 4.46
C ILE A 180 -11.10 -21.92 4.04
N PHE A 181 -11.27 -21.69 2.74
CA PHE A 181 -12.46 -21.02 2.21
C PHE A 181 -13.75 -21.82 2.48
N ASP A 182 -13.70 -23.14 2.28
CA ASP A 182 -14.82 -24.03 2.55
C ASP A 182 -15.12 -24.10 4.05
N LEU A 183 -14.09 -24.16 4.90
CA LEU A 183 -14.22 -24.13 6.36
C LEU A 183 -14.94 -22.87 6.86
N TYR A 184 -14.66 -21.70 6.30
CA TYR A 184 -15.38 -20.48 6.65
C TYR A 184 -16.88 -20.63 6.40
N ASN A 185 -17.27 -21.06 5.20
CA ASN A 185 -18.68 -21.20 4.85
C ASN A 185 -19.39 -22.30 5.66
N GLN A 186 -18.65 -23.32 6.10
CA GLN A 186 -19.18 -24.40 6.94
C GLN A 186 -19.40 -23.94 8.39
N ILE A 187 -18.47 -23.17 8.96
CA ILE A 187 -18.51 -22.76 10.38
C ILE A 187 -19.37 -21.50 10.57
N CYS A 188 -19.18 -20.51 9.71
CA CYS A 188 -19.76 -19.18 9.86
C CYS A 188 -21.15 -19.09 9.20
N THR A 189 -22.15 -19.72 9.82
CA THR A 189 -23.52 -19.79 9.28
C THR A 189 -24.34 -18.53 9.53
N SER A 190 -24.03 -17.78 10.59
CA SER A 190 -24.68 -16.51 10.93
C SER A 190 -24.09 -15.31 10.18
N LEU A 191 -22.88 -15.48 9.62
CA LEU A 191 -22.15 -14.45 8.88
C LEU A 191 -22.41 -14.56 7.36
N PRO A 192 -22.13 -13.50 6.57
CA PRO A 192 -22.38 -13.50 5.13
C PRO A 192 -21.51 -14.53 4.39
N SER A 193 -22.16 -15.48 3.72
CA SER A 193 -21.49 -16.52 2.93
C SER A 193 -20.56 -15.95 1.84
N ALA A 194 -19.40 -16.59 1.70
CA ALA A 194 -18.45 -16.28 0.65
C ALA A 194 -18.75 -17.13 -0.60
N ARG A 195 -19.33 -16.51 -1.64
CA ARG A 195 -19.81 -17.23 -2.85
C ARG A 195 -18.74 -17.72 -3.82
N LYS A 196 -17.64 -16.97 -3.98
CA LYS A 196 -16.57 -17.27 -4.96
C LYS A 196 -15.21 -17.12 -4.31
N LEU A 197 -14.30 -18.05 -4.59
CA LEU A 197 -12.89 -17.95 -4.21
C LEU A 197 -12.13 -17.09 -5.23
N SER A 198 -12.33 -15.76 -5.14
CA SER A 198 -11.66 -14.77 -6.00
C SER A 198 -10.15 -14.73 -5.74
N ASP A 199 -9.39 -14.17 -6.68
CA ASP A 199 -7.93 -14.02 -6.53
C ASP A 199 -7.55 -13.20 -5.29
N SER A 200 -8.35 -12.19 -4.94
CA SER A 200 -8.15 -11.41 -3.72
C SER A 200 -8.29 -12.28 -2.46
N ARG A 201 -9.34 -13.11 -2.38
CA ARG A 201 -9.55 -14.06 -1.28
C ARG A 201 -8.43 -15.09 -1.21
N ARG A 202 -8.03 -15.66 -2.35
CA ARG A 202 -6.90 -16.59 -2.42
C ARG A 202 -5.62 -15.96 -1.85
N ARG A 203 -5.33 -14.72 -2.23
CA ARG A 203 -4.15 -13.99 -1.74
C ARG A 203 -4.22 -13.71 -0.24
N HIS A 204 -5.35 -13.22 0.27
CA HIS A 204 -5.51 -12.96 1.71
C HIS A 204 -5.43 -14.23 2.54
N ILE A 205 -6.16 -15.29 2.15
CA ILE A 205 -6.11 -16.60 2.81
C ILE A 205 -4.69 -17.18 2.77
N LYS A 206 -4.01 -17.12 1.61
CA LYS A 206 -2.62 -17.57 1.48
C LYS A 206 -1.70 -16.79 2.40
N ALA A 207 -1.85 -15.47 2.48
CA ALA A 207 -1.04 -14.65 3.38
C ALA A 207 -1.23 -15.04 4.85
N ARG A 208 -2.47 -15.28 5.30
CA ARG A 208 -2.74 -15.80 6.65
C ARG A 208 -2.13 -17.20 6.84
N TRP A 209 -2.21 -18.05 5.81
CA TRP A 209 -1.67 -19.41 5.87
C TRP A 209 -0.15 -19.43 6.00
N GLU A 210 0.57 -18.53 5.31
CA GLU A 210 2.02 -18.45 5.43
C GLU A 210 2.50 -17.95 6.81
N GLU A 211 1.66 -17.20 7.52
CA GLU A 211 1.97 -16.71 8.87
C GLU A 211 1.71 -17.79 9.92
N GLU A 212 0.55 -18.45 9.88
CA GLU A 212 0.16 -19.44 10.89
C GLU A 212 0.65 -20.86 10.57
N LYS A 213 0.57 -21.25 9.29
CA LYS A 213 0.84 -22.60 8.76
C LYS A 213 0.11 -23.74 9.50
N ASP A 214 -0.96 -23.41 10.23
CA ASP A 214 -1.81 -24.35 10.95
C ASP A 214 -3.29 -24.06 10.66
N ILE A 215 -3.99 -25.08 10.16
CA ILE A 215 -5.41 -25.00 9.82
C ILE A 215 -6.29 -24.89 11.07
N SER A 216 -5.83 -25.41 12.22
CA SER A 216 -6.55 -25.36 13.49
C SER A 216 -6.74 -23.91 13.97
N VAL A 217 -5.81 -23.03 13.63
CA VAL A 217 -5.90 -21.59 13.94
C VAL A 217 -7.05 -20.94 13.17
N PHE A 218 -7.21 -21.27 11.88
CA PHE A 218 -8.34 -20.79 11.09
C PHE A 218 -9.68 -21.29 11.64
N GLU A 219 -9.75 -22.55 12.01
CA GLU A 219 -10.94 -23.13 12.63
C GLU A 219 -11.30 -22.38 13.93
N LYS A 220 -10.31 -22.09 14.79
CA LYS A 220 -10.50 -21.29 16.01
C LYS A 220 -11.01 -19.88 15.69
N VAL A 221 -10.37 -19.18 14.74
CA VAL A 221 -10.78 -17.83 14.32
C VAL A 221 -12.23 -17.81 13.81
N PHE A 222 -12.60 -18.78 12.97
CA PHE A 222 -13.96 -18.85 12.44
C PHE A 222 -15.00 -19.20 13.51
N LYS A 223 -14.66 -20.10 14.46
CA LYS A 223 -15.53 -20.39 15.61
C LYS A 223 -15.74 -19.18 16.51
N LYS A 224 -14.67 -18.42 16.79
CA LYS A 224 -14.77 -17.16 17.55
C LYS A 224 -15.59 -16.10 16.81
N ALA A 225 -15.39 -15.97 15.50
CA ALA A 225 -16.16 -15.05 14.68
C ALA A 225 -17.66 -15.40 14.67
N GLU A 226 -18.01 -16.69 14.55
CA GLU A 226 -19.41 -17.15 14.57
C GLU A 226 -20.06 -16.99 15.95
N ALA A 227 -19.29 -17.18 17.03
CA ALA A 227 -19.79 -17.02 18.40
C ALA A 227 -20.00 -15.55 18.81
N SER A 228 -19.39 -14.59 18.10
CA SER A 228 -19.46 -13.17 18.45
C SER A 228 -20.76 -12.51 17.97
N SER A 229 -21.60 -12.09 18.91
CA SER A 229 -22.79 -11.30 18.62
C SER A 229 -22.45 -9.98 17.91
N PHE A 230 -21.34 -9.34 18.30
CA PHE A 230 -20.88 -8.11 17.66
C PHE A 230 -20.57 -8.32 16.17
N MET A 231 -19.83 -9.39 15.83
CA MET A 231 -19.45 -9.69 14.45
C MET A 231 -20.64 -10.15 13.60
N ALA A 232 -21.69 -10.70 14.21
CA ALA A 232 -22.94 -11.09 13.56
C ALA A 232 -23.95 -9.92 13.39
N GLY A 233 -23.57 -8.67 13.68
CA GLY A 233 -24.44 -7.51 13.48
C GLY A 233 -25.28 -7.10 14.67
N LYS A 234 -25.18 -7.77 15.83
CA LYS A 234 -25.85 -7.37 17.07
C LYS A 234 -25.05 -6.25 17.76
N ASN A 235 -24.90 -5.14 17.06
CA ASN A 235 -24.25 -3.92 17.54
C ASN A 235 -25.04 -2.69 17.09
N ASN A 236 -24.79 -1.53 17.70
CA ASN A 236 -25.54 -0.29 17.45
C ASN A 236 -25.47 0.20 16.00
N ARG A 237 -24.60 -0.38 15.17
CA ARG A 237 -24.38 0.03 13.77
C ARG A 237 -24.77 -1.07 12.77
N GLY A 238 -25.31 -2.20 13.22
CA GLY A 238 -25.65 -3.35 12.37
C GLY A 238 -24.46 -3.89 11.58
N TRP A 239 -23.22 -3.65 12.04
CA TRP A 239 -22.03 -4.04 11.28
C TRP A 239 -21.82 -5.54 11.35
N VAL A 240 -21.65 -6.21 10.20
CA VAL A 240 -21.43 -7.65 10.10
C VAL A 240 -20.05 -7.93 9.50
N ALA A 241 -19.28 -8.81 10.12
CA ALA A 241 -18.00 -9.27 9.58
C ALA A 241 -18.24 -10.27 8.43
N ASN A 242 -17.38 -10.25 7.41
CA ASN A 242 -17.35 -11.27 6.36
C ASN A 242 -15.95 -11.85 6.22
N LEU A 243 -15.80 -12.92 5.43
CA LEU A 243 -14.50 -13.55 5.17
C LEU A 243 -13.44 -12.52 4.77
N ASP A 244 -13.80 -11.61 3.84
CA ASP A 244 -12.87 -10.62 3.30
C ASP A 244 -12.31 -9.70 4.39
N TRP A 245 -13.11 -9.33 5.39
CA TRP A 245 -12.67 -8.52 6.52
C TRP A 245 -11.78 -9.32 7.48
N ILE A 246 -12.15 -10.56 7.79
CA ILE A 246 -11.42 -11.42 8.74
C ILE A 246 -10.00 -11.69 8.23
N VAL A 247 -9.85 -12.09 6.97
CA VAL A 247 -8.54 -12.46 6.41
C VAL A 247 -7.76 -11.27 5.81
N LYS A 248 -8.34 -10.06 5.79
CA LYS A 248 -7.78 -8.89 5.08
C LYS A 248 -6.33 -8.59 5.46
N ASN A 249 -6.02 -8.67 6.75
CA ASN A 249 -4.71 -8.35 7.31
C ASN A 249 -4.50 -9.11 8.63
N ASN A 250 -3.26 -9.12 9.10
CA ASN A 250 -2.90 -9.80 10.35
C ASN A 250 -3.61 -9.22 11.56
N THR A 251 -3.77 -7.90 11.59
CA THR A 251 -4.42 -7.21 12.71
C THR A 251 -5.86 -7.67 12.92
N ASN A 252 -6.66 -7.81 11.87
CA ASN A 252 -8.05 -8.26 11.98
C ASN A 252 -8.11 -9.74 12.40
N PHE A 253 -7.29 -10.56 11.76
CA PHE A 253 -7.19 -11.99 12.07
C PHE A 253 -6.82 -12.22 13.53
N ASN A 254 -5.79 -11.53 14.03
CA ASN A 254 -5.33 -11.63 15.41
C ASN A 254 -6.33 -11.05 16.41
N LYS A 255 -7.01 -9.94 16.11
CA LYS A 255 -8.07 -9.43 17.01
C LYS A 255 -9.16 -10.48 17.24
N VAL A 256 -9.53 -11.23 16.22
CA VAL A 256 -10.51 -12.32 16.36
C VAL A 256 -9.89 -13.48 17.13
N LEU A 257 -8.67 -13.90 16.78
CA LEU A 257 -7.96 -14.98 17.45
C LEU A 257 -7.77 -14.74 18.97
N GLU A 258 -7.34 -13.53 19.32
CA GLU A 258 -7.13 -13.04 20.69
C GLU A 258 -8.44 -12.84 21.47
N GLY A 259 -9.59 -12.93 20.80
CA GLY A 259 -10.89 -12.81 21.46
C GLY A 259 -11.34 -11.39 21.75
N LYS A 260 -10.84 -10.40 21.00
CA LYS A 260 -11.25 -8.99 21.16
C LYS A 260 -12.76 -8.78 20.99
N TYR A 261 -13.41 -9.67 20.26
CA TYR A 261 -14.85 -9.63 19.95
C TYR A 261 -15.63 -10.76 20.64
N ASP A 262 -15.00 -11.52 21.54
CA ASP A 262 -15.69 -12.57 22.28
C ASP A 262 -16.78 -11.93 23.16
N ASP A 263 -17.97 -12.51 23.15
CA ASP A 263 -19.08 -12.01 23.96
C ASP A 263 -18.71 -12.19 25.44
N LYS A 264 -18.77 -11.11 26.23
CA LYS A 264 -18.50 -11.18 27.66
C LYS A 264 -19.73 -11.78 28.37
N GLU A 265 -19.50 -12.80 29.20
CA GLU A 265 -20.56 -13.31 30.08
C GLU A 265 -20.89 -12.25 31.14
N GLY A 266 -22.08 -11.65 31.04
CA GLY A 266 -22.65 -10.71 31.99
C GLY A 266 -22.20 -9.26 31.78
N ASP A 267 -23.00 -8.45 31.07
CA ASP A 267 -23.96 -7.52 31.69
C ASP A 267 -24.64 -6.68 30.59
N GLY A 268 -25.93 -6.45 30.77
CA GLY A 268 -26.64 -5.45 29.99
C GLY A 268 -26.12 -4.06 30.35
N SER A 269 -26.14 -3.14 29.38
CA SER A 269 -25.83 -1.70 29.56
C SER A 269 -24.45 -1.37 30.15
N GLY A 270 -23.42 -1.31 29.29
CA GLY A 270 -22.14 -0.70 29.62
C GLY A 270 -21.72 0.30 28.55
N GLU A 271 -21.67 1.57 28.92
CA GLU A 271 -21.28 2.71 28.08
C GLU A 271 -20.00 2.43 27.26
N TYR A 272 -20.11 2.56 25.94
CA TYR A 272 -18.94 2.66 25.08
C TYR A 272 -18.27 4.00 25.35
N THR A 273 -17.12 3.97 26.03
CA THR A 273 -16.21 5.11 26.07
C THR A 273 -15.72 5.39 24.65
N SER A 274 -16.34 6.39 24.02
CA SER A 274 -15.78 7.05 22.86
C SER A 274 -14.43 7.61 23.26
N TYR A 275 -13.36 7.22 22.56
CA TYR A 275 -12.16 8.05 22.52
C TYR A 275 -12.53 9.38 21.87
N ASN A 276 -12.95 10.33 22.71
CA ASN A 276 -13.13 11.73 22.36
C ASN A 276 -11.76 12.26 21.92
N ARG A 277 -11.60 12.53 20.63
CA ARG A 277 -10.65 13.57 20.21
C ARG A 277 -11.21 14.90 20.75
N PRO A 278 -10.44 15.70 21.49
CA PRO A 278 -10.92 17.00 21.94
C PRO A 278 -11.29 17.85 20.72
N ASN A 279 -12.50 18.38 20.74
CA ASN A 279 -12.99 19.33 19.75
C ASN A 279 -12.19 20.63 19.87
N LYS A 280 -11.73 21.17 18.73
CA LYS A 280 -10.87 22.37 18.66
C LYS A 280 -11.54 23.68 19.11
N SER A 281 -12.80 23.65 19.52
CA SER A 281 -13.56 24.83 19.94
C SER A 281 -13.32 25.27 21.39
N ASN A 282 -12.79 24.40 22.27
CA ASN A 282 -12.72 24.68 23.71
C ASN A 282 -11.33 25.15 24.19
N GLN A 283 -10.37 25.38 23.29
CA GLN A 283 -9.04 25.90 23.66
C GLN A 283 -8.94 27.44 23.62
N GLU A 284 -9.81 28.11 22.86
CA GLU A 284 -9.79 29.59 22.77
C GLU A 284 -10.49 30.30 23.94
N GLU A 285 -11.49 29.68 24.59
CA GLU A 285 -12.15 30.27 25.76
C GLU A 285 -11.31 30.15 27.04
N ALA A 286 -10.51 29.09 27.19
CA ALA A 286 -9.63 28.90 28.34
C ALA A 286 -8.41 29.85 28.35
N LEU A 287 -8.01 30.38 27.18
CA LEU A 287 -6.93 31.36 27.06
C LEU A 287 -7.40 32.81 27.31
N LYS A 288 -8.68 33.11 27.13
CA LYS A 288 -9.24 34.45 27.38
C LYS A 288 -9.49 34.76 28.85
N GLN A 289 -9.68 33.76 29.72
CA GLN A 289 -9.85 33.98 31.16
C GLN A 289 -8.54 34.11 31.96
N LYS A 290 -7.38 33.77 31.37
CA LYS A 290 -6.07 33.90 32.04
C LYS A 290 -5.42 35.29 31.92
N TYR A 291 -5.97 36.20 31.12
CA TYR A 291 -5.37 37.52 30.86
C TYR A 291 -6.29 38.72 31.16
N THR A 292 -7.43 38.51 31.82
CA THR A 292 -8.28 39.60 32.33
C THR A 292 -8.46 39.44 33.83
N GLY A 293 -7.44 39.88 34.56
CA GLY A 293 -7.45 40.02 36.01
C GLY A 293 -6.43 41.09 36.40
N TYR A 294 -6.81 42.35 36.16
CA TYR A 294 -6.32 43.49 36.93
C TYR A 294 -7.07 43.54 38.26
#